data_AF-A0A8J6Z0Z1-F1
#
_entry.id   AF-A0A8J6Z0Z1-F1
#
_cell.length_a   1.000
_cell.length_b   1.000
_cell.length_c   1.000
_cell.angle_alpha   90.00
_cell.angle_beta   90.00
_cell.angle_gamma   90.00
#
_symmetry.space_group_name_H-M   'P 1'
#
loop_
_entity.id
_entity.type
_entity.pdbx_description
1 polymer ?
#
loop_
_entity_poly.entity_id
_entity_poly.type
_entity_poly.pdbx_seq_one_letter_code
_entity_poly.pdbx_strand_id
1 'polypeptide(L)'
;MEEGIVSPVFADALNFLSLGLSVVLLFAVAYLWSSNNNKSAQIEAIQSELKRMKKTLSTLQEKVSQMREPKVVSEVEQAEPFGIDLTEPLSNRMTPLAPQDPWITFIDDYNELAEEMKKPGQLFRCEKFVRDNKLRILTYGGALTFRPAIDVKDSGYWAFKCDLDEYAVVPNPMNPCDEELHAHGGMREIFALNYQEGVYKKYFVKLPALFNLDVEGTWQLKSPGVVNLERK
;
A
#
# COMPACT_ATOMS: atom_id res chain seq x y z
N MET A 1 1.53 -30.44 -71.49
CA MET A 1 2.92 -30.64 -71.03
C MET A 1 3.50 -29.25 -70.87
N GLU A 2 3.41 -28.67 -69.67
CA GLU A 2 4.11 -27.42 -69.36
C GLU A 2 5.32 -27.80 -68.51
N GLU A 3 6.49 -27.74 -69.14
CA GLU A 3 7.76 -27.91 -68.45
C GLU A 3 8.26 -26.57 -67.93
N GLY A 4 8.87 -26.63 -66.76
CA GLY A 4 9.06 -25.52 -65.84
C GLY A 4 9.99 -24.43 -66.35
N ILE A 5 9.51 -23.19 -66.24
CA ILE A 5 10.30 -21.98 -66.45
C ILE A 5 10.85 -21.56 -65.09
N VAL A 6 11.96 -22.16 -64.69
CA VAL A 6 12.76 -21.66 -63.58
C VAL A 6 14.21 -21.63 -64.06
N SER A 7 14.79 -20.43 -64.17
CA SER A 7 16.19 -20.32 -64.56
C SER A 7 17.08 -20.99 -63.50
N PRO A 8 18.18 -21.65 -63.89
CA PRO A 8 19.04 -22.37 -62.94
C PRO A 8 19.56 -21.47 -61.81
N VAL A 9 19.78 -20.19 -62.10
CA VAL A 9 20.17 -19.17 -61.11
C VAL A 9 19.07 -18.90 -60.07
N PHE A 10 17.80 -18.88 -60.50
CA PHE A 10 16.67 -18.69 -59.58
C PHE A 10 16.41 -19.94 -58.73
N ALA A 11 16.62 -21.13 -59.29
CA ALA A 11 16.55 -22.39 -58.55
C ALA A 11 17.61 -22.44 -57.43
N ASP A 12 18.86 -22.06 -57.72
CA ASP A 12 19.91 -21.97 -56.69
C ASP A 12 19.61 -20.92 -55.63
N ALA A 13 19.10 -19.74 -56.03
CA ALA A 13 18.70 -18.69 -55.10
C ALA A 13 17.60 -19.15 -54.13
N LEU A 14 16.60 -19.90 -54.63
CA LEU A 14 15.55 -20.50 -53.79
C LEU A 14 16.10 -21.54 -52.83
N ASN A 15 17.07 -22.35 -53.25
CA ASN A 15 17.71 -23.34 -52.38
C ASN A 15 18.48 -22.67 -51.23
N PHE A 16 19.22 -21.60 -51.49
CA PHE A 16 19.90 -20.83 -50.44
C PHE A 16 18.91 -20.14 -49.50
N LEU A 17 17.81 -19.60 -50.02
CA LEU A 17 16.75 -19.00 -49.20
C LEU A 17 16.09 -20.05 -48.28
N SER A 18 15.78 -21.23 -48.82
CA SER A 18 15.20 -22.34 -48.07
C SER A 18 16.15 -22.84 -46.97
N LEU A 19 17.44 -23.00 -47.29
CA LEU A 19 18.46 -23.37 -46.33
C LEU A 19 18.59 -22.33 -45.21
N GLY A 20 18.62 -21.04 -45.58
CA GLY A 20 18.67 -19.94 -44.62
C GLY A 20 17.46 -19.91 -43.68
N LEU A 21 16.25 -20.09 -44.23
CA LEU A 21 15.02 -20.13 -43.44
C LEU A 21 15.01 -21.32 -42.47
N SER A 22 15.48 -22.50 -42.91
CA SER A 22 15.58 -23.70 -42.07
C SER A 22 16.51 -23.50 -40.88
N VAL A 23 17.68 -22.88 -41.12
CA VAL A 23 18.64 -22.56 -40.04
C VAL A 23 18.03 -21.59 -39.03
N VAL A 24 17.35 -20.54 -39.49
CA VAL A 24 16.67 -19.57 -38.60
C VAL A 24 15.59 -20.24 -37.76
N LEU A 25 14.81 -21.16 -38.36
CA LEU A 25 13.78 -21.92 -37.63
C LEU A 25 14.39 -22.84 -36.57
N LEU A 26 15.51 -23.49 -36.85
CA LEU A 26 16.22 -24.31 -35.85
C LEU A 26 16.68 -23.47 -34.65
N PHE A 27 17.23 -22.29 -34.89
CA PHE A 27 17.60 -21.36 -33.82
C PHE A 27 16.39 -20.88 -33.01
N ALA A 28 15.27 -20.59 -33.65
CA ALA A 28 14.04 -20.18 -32.97
C ALA A 28 13.49 -21.30 -32.07
N VAL A 29 13.47 -22.55 -32.56
CA VAL A 29 13.02 -23.71 -31.78
C VAL A 29 13.94 -23.98 -30.59
N ALA A 30 15.26 -23.90 -30.79
CA ALA A 30 16.23 -24.05 -29.70
C ALA A 30 16.08 -22.95 -28.63
N TYR A 31 15.85 -21.70 -29.05
CA TYR A 31 15.60 -20.58 -28.14
C TYR A 31 14.32 -20.77 -27.32
N LEU A 32 13.22 -21.18 -27.96
CA LEU A 32 11.96 -21.47 -27.30
C LEU A 32 12.10 -22.61 -26.27
N TRP A 33 12.80 -23.69 -26.63
CA TRP A 33 13.05 -24.81 -25.74
C TRP A 33 13.88 -24.41 -24.51
N SER A 34 14.95 -23.64 -24.72
CA SER A 34 15.81 -23.11 -23.65
C SER A 34 15.06 -22.16 -22.71
N SER A 35 14.27 -21.23 -23.27
CA SER A 35 13.46 -20.30 -22.50
C SER A 35 12.39 -21.02 -21.68
N ASN A 36 11.75 -22.04 -22.24
CA ASN A 36 10.73 -22.82 -21.54
C ASN A 36 11.31 -23.60 -20.36
N ASN A 37 12.48 -24.22 -20.53
CA ASN A 37 13.14 -24.97 -19.45
C ASN A 37 13.55 -24.05 -18.28
N ASN A 38 14.02 -22.84 -18.56
CA ASN A 38 14.34 -21.86 -17.52
C ASN A 38 13.08 -21.39 -16.76
N LYS A 39 11.95 -21.21 -17.45
CA LYS A 39 10.67 -20.87 -16.82
C LYS A 39 10.18 -21.99 -15.90
N SER A 40 10.30 -23.25 -16.31
CA SER A 40 9.95 -24.41 -15.48
C SER A 40 10.79 -24.45 -14.19
N ALA A 41 12.10 -24.19 -14.29
CA ALA A 41 12.98 -24.13 -13.12
C ALA A 41 12.60 -22.99 -12.15
N GLN A 42 12.22 -21.82 -12.67
CA GLN A 42 11.76 -20.70 -11.83
C GLN A 42 10.44 -21.02 -11.10
N ILE A 43 9.50 -21.69 -11.77
CA ILE A 43 8.24 -22.11 -11.15
C ILE A 43 8.50 -23.10 -10.01
N GLU A 44 9.39 -24.07 -10.21
CA GLU A 44 9.77 -25.02 -9.15
C GLU A 44 10.46 -24.34 -7.96
N ALA A 45 11.33 -23.36 -8.23
CA ALA A 45 11.98 -22.57 -7.18
C ALA A 45 10.94 -21.80 -6.33
N ILE A 46 10.01 -21.09 -6.98
CA ILE A 46 8.94 -20.34 -6.29
C ILE A 46 8.03 -21.30 -5.48
N GLN A 47 7.66 -22.45 -6.04
CA GLN A 47 6.87 -23.45 -5.30
C GLN A 47 7.61 -23.99 -4.07
N SER A 48 8.93 -24.16 -4.16
CA SER A 48 9.75 -24.59 -3.04
C SER A 48 9.78 -23.53 -1.92
N GLU A 49 9.84 -22.25 -2.28
CA GLU A 49 9.77 -21.13 -1.34
C GLU A 49 8.42 -21.05 -0.64
N LEU A 50 7.31 -21.22 -1.38
CA LEU A 50 5.97 -21.28 -0.78
C LEU A 50 5.83 -22.42 0.22
N LYS A 51 6.37 -23.61 -0.09
CA LYS A 51 6.37 -24.76 0.83
C LYS A 51 7.18 -24.47 2.09
N ARG A 52 8.35 -23.85 1.96
CA ARG A 52 9.19 -23.45 3.09
C ARG A 52 8.49 -22.42 3.96
N MET A 53 7.92 -21.39 3.35
CA MET A 53 7.20 -20.33 4.05
C MET A 53 5.98 -20.86 4.80
N LYS A 54 5.18 -21.74 4.17
CA LYS A 54 4.06 -22.42 4.82
C LYS A 54 4.51 -23.23 6.04
N LYS A 55 5.66 -23.91 5.96
CA LYS A 55 6.25 -24.65 7.08
C LYS A 55 6.69 -23.73 8.22
N THR A 56 7.27 -22.57 7.89
CA THR A 56 7.62 -21.55 8.88
C THR A 56 6.37 -21.00 9.58
N LEU A 57 5.31 -20.69 8.82
CA LEU A 57 4.03 -20.24 9.37
C LEU A 57 3.40 -21.28 10.30
N SER A 58 3.39 -22.57 9.92
CA SER A 58 2.87 -23.61 10.81
C SER A 58 3.70 -23.77 12.08
N THR A 59 5.02 -23.64 11.99
CA THR A 59 5.93 -23.71 13.15
C THR A 59 5.72 -22.51 14.09
N LEU A 60 5.51 -21.31 13.54
CA LEU A 60 5.18 -20.11 14.31
C LEU A 60 3.80 -20.23 14.94
N GLN A 61 2.79 -20.71 14.20
CA GLN A 61 1.45 -20.95 14.74
C GLN A 61 1.48 -21.98 15.86
N GLU A 62 2.25 -23.06 15.73
CA GLU A 62 2.44 -24.04 16.78
C GLU A 62 3.10 -23.42 18.02
N LYS A 63 4.18 -22.64 17.84
CA LYS A 63 4.81 -21.88 18.94
C LYS A 63 3.85 -20.89 19.60
N VAL A 64 3.02 -20.18 18.83
CA VAL A 64 2.00 -19.26 19.34
C VAL A 64 0.88 -20.01 20.06
N SER A 65 0.51 -21.21 19.60
CA SER A 65 -0.51 -22.05 20.25
C SER A 65 0.00 -22.68 21.54
N GLN A 66 1.28 -23.09 21.60
CA GLN A 66 1.94 -23.51 22.84
C GLN A 66 2.10 -22.35 23.83
N MET A 67 2.26 -21.11 23.33
CA MET A 67 2.24 -19.90 24.17
C MET A 67 0.81 -19.51 24.62
N ARG A 68 -0.23 -20.10 24.00
CA ARG A 68 -1.66 -19.81 24.22
C ARG A 68 -2.40 -20.96 24.90
N GLU A 69 -1.74 -21.75 25.73
CA GLU A 69 -2.48 -22.56 26.70
C GLU A 69 -3.08 -21.67 27.82
N PRO A 70 -4.27 -22.03 28.31
CA PRO A 70 -5.27 -21.09 28.78
C PRO A 70 -5.18 -20.91 30.30
N LYS A 71 -5.19 -19.65 30.78
CA LYS A 71 -5.80 -19.40 32.09
C LYS A 71 -7.31 -19.36 31.87
N VAL A 72 -7.90 -20.55 31.96
CA VAL A 72 -9.34 -20.80 31.95
C VAL A 72 -10.01 -19.86 32.95
N VAL A 73 -10.88 -19.01 32.43
CA VAL A 73 -11.93 -18.34 33.18
C VAL A 73 -12.80 -19.43 33.79
N SER A 74 -12.80 -19.53 35.11
CA SER A 74 -13.80 -20.25 35.89
C SER A 74 -13.93 -19.52 37.22
N GLU A 75 -14.66 -18.40 37.19
CA GLU A 75 -15.64 -18.01 38.20
C GLU A 75 -16.38 -16.76 37.68
N VAL A 76 -17.47 -16.99 36.95
CA VAL A 76 -18.52 -15.97 36.78
C VAL A 76 -19.57 -16.31 37.83
N GLU A 77 -19.38 -15.86 39.06
CA GLU A 77 -20.49 -15.68 40.01
C GLU A 77 -20.09 -14.77 41.18
N GLN A 78 -20.22 -13.45 40.98
CA GLN A 78 -20.83 -12.52 41.95
C GLN A 78 -20.74 -11.09 41.40
N ALA A 79 -21.92 -10.58 41.03
CA ALA A 79 -22.11 -9.15 40.86
C ALA A 79 -22.03 -8.47 42.23
N GLU A 80 -20.99 -7.66 42.45
CA GLU A 80 -21.00 -6.54 43.38
C GLU A 80 -20.28 -5.34 42.73
N PRO A 81 -20.72 -4.10 43.02
CA PRO A 81 -20.63 -2.98 42.10
C PRO A 81 -19.19 -2.51 41.94
N PHE A 82 -18.70 -2.48 40.69
CA PHE A 82 -17.49 -1.73 40.34
C PHE A 82 -17.74 -0.26 40.67
N GLY A 83 -17.27 0.15 41.86
CA GLY A 83 -17.03 1.54 42.17
C GLY A 83 -16.03 2.08 41.17
N ILE A 84 -16.52 2.84 40.20
CA ILE A 84 -15.66 3.69 39.38
C ILE A 84 -15.21 4.80 40.33
N ASP A 85 -14.06 4.62 40.97
CA ASP A 85 -13.38 5.70 41.66
C ASP A 85 -12.83 6.66 40.61
N LEU A 86 -13.55 7.76 40.40
CA LEU A 86 -13.23 8.83 39.43
C LEU A 86 -12.12 9.76 39.95
N THR A 87 -11.38 9.39 40.99
CA THR A 87 -10.46 10.30 41.68
C THR A 87 -8.98 10.19 41.22
N GLU A 88 -8.63 9.26 40.32
CA GLU A 88 -7.27 9.21 39.76
C GLU A 88 -7.16 9.93 38.39
N PRO A 89 -6.21 10.87 38.22
CA PRO A 89 -6.02 11.56 36.95
C PRO A 89 -5.62 10.57 35.85
N LEU A 90 -6.20 10.76 34.66
CA LEU A 90 -6.07 9.93 33.45
C LEU A 90 -4.60 9.68 33.00
N SER A 91 -3.63 10.37 33.62
CA SER A 91 -2.21 10.36 33.28
C SER A 91 -1.50 9.01 33.49
N ASN A 92 -2.05 8.10 34.32
CA ASN A 92 -1.36 6.85 34.69
C ASN A 92 -1.90 5.58 34.01
N ARG A 93 -2.78 5.68 33.00
CA ARG A 93 -3.26 4.53 32.21
C ARG A 93 -2.35 4.17 31.02
N MET A 94 -1.08 4.55 31.04
CA MET A 94 -0.11 4.07 30.05
C MET A 94 0.29 2.64 30.39
N THR A 95 -0.49 1.70 29.87
CA THR A 95 -0.12 0.29 29.76
C THR A 95 1.22 0.19 29.00
N PRO A 96 2.19 -0.65 29.43
CA PRO A 96 3.47 -0.81 28.73
C PRO A 96 3.25 -1.18 27.26
N LEU A 97 3.88 -0.41 26.39
CA LEU A 97 3.75 -0.41 24.92
C LEU A 97 3.69 -1.83 24.33
N ALA A 98 2.55 -2.17 23.73
CA ALA A 98 2.52 -3.07 22.58
C ALA A 98 3.49 -2.55 21.49
N PRO A 99 3.99 -3.37 20.55
CA PRO A 99 4.80 -2.88 19.44
C PRO A 99 4.07 -1.69 18.80
N GLN A 100 4.60 -0.48 19.00
CA GLN A 100 3.95 0.72 18.52
C GLN A 100 4.15 0.77 17.02
N ASP A 101 3.04 0.86 16.28
CA ASP A 101 3.10 0.99 14.84
C ASP A 101 3.97 2.20 14.45
N PRO A 102 4.82 2.08 13.41
CA PRO A 102 5.81 3.10 13.06
C PRO A 102 5.17 4.44 12.67
N TRP A 103 3.89 4.45 12.30
CA TRP A 103 3.14 5.65 11.93
C TRP A 103 2.60 6.43 13.14
N ILE A 104 2.65 5.92 14.37
CA ILE A 104 2.05 6.60 15.55
C ILE A 104 2.69 7.98 15.76
N THR A 105 4.02 8.06 15.85
CA THR A 105 4.74 9.34 15.99
C THR A 105 4.48 10.27 14.81
N PHE A 106 4.40 9.71 13.59
CA PHE A 106 4.10 10.48 12.39
C PHE A 106 2.71 11.14 12.44
N ILE A 107 1.71 10.45 12.97
CA ILE A 107 0.35 11.00 13.11
C ILE A 107 0.30 12.13 14.13
N ASP A 108 1.01 12.02 15.24
CA ASP A 108 1.10 13.08 16.23
C ASP A 108 1.74 14.34 15.62
N ASP A 109 2.87 14.21 14.95
CA ASP A 109 3.55 15.32 14.27
C ASP A 109 2.69 15.92 13.14
N TYR A 110 1.96 15.08 12.40
CA TYR A 110 1.02 15.51 11.36
C TYR A 110 -0.13 16.34 11.96
N ASN A 111 -0.70 15.89 13.07
CA ASN A 111 -1.80 16.59 13.72
C ASN A 111 -1.34 17.95 14.27
N GLU A 112 -0.13 18.04 14.84
CA GLU A 112 0.48 19.31 15.24
C GLU A 112 0.64 20.24 14.03
N LEU A 113 1.19 19.73 12.92
CA LEU A 113 1.31 20.49 11.67
C LEU A 113 -0.06 21.00 11.17
N ALA A 114 -1.09 20.16 11.22
CA ALA A 114 -2.45 20.51 10.80
C ALA A 114 -3.04 21.67 11.62
N GLU A 115 -2.68 21.80 12.90
CA GLU A 115 -3.06 22.96 13.72
C GLU A 115 -2.31 24.24 13.32
N GLU A 116 -1.04 24.10 12.94
CA GLU A 116 -0.19 25.22 12.51
C GLU A 116 -0.59 25.82 11.17
N MET A 117 -1.44 25.15 10.37
CA MET A 117 -1.86 25.59 9.04
C MET A 117 -2.59 26.94 9.02
N LYS A 118 -3.05 27.42 10.18
CA LYS A 118 -3.62 28.76 10.36
C LYS A 118 -2.58 29.88 10.30
N LYS A 119 -1.31 29.57 10.57
CA LYS A 119 -0.21 30.55 10.61
C LYS A 119 0.28 30.85 9.19
N PRO A 120 0.73 32.08 8.92
CA PRO A 120 1.35 32.39 7.63
C PRO A 120 2.59 31.53 7.39
N GLY A 121 2.89 31.27 6.12
CA GLY A 121 4.02 30.41 5.71
C GLY A 121 3.74 28.92 5.79
N GLN A 122 2.48 28.48 5.76
CA GLN A 122 2.12 27.06 5.89
C GLN A 122 2.75 26.18 4.80
N LEU A 123 2.89 26.69 3.58
CA LEU A 123 3.48 25.94 2.46
C LEU A 123 4.89 25.46 2.77
N PHE A 124 5.76 26.36 3.26
CA PHE A 124 7.14 26.01 3.58
C PHE A 124 7.22 24.96 4.70
N ARG A 125 6.30 25.02 5.67
CA ARG A 125 6.21 23.99 6.73
C ARG A 125 5.82 22.64 6.14
N CYS A 126 4.83 22.60 5.25
CA CYS A 126 4.43 21.35 4.57
C CYS A 126 5.55 20.78 3.71
N GLU A 127 6.23 21.61 2.92
CA GLU A 127 7.39 21.19 2.11
C GLU A 127 8.53 20.65 2.97
N LYS A 128 8.79 21.30 4.12
CA LYS A 128 9.77 20.82 5.09
C LYS A 128 9.34 19.48 5.68
N PHE A 129 8.10 19.37 6.14
CA PHE A 129 7.57 18.15 6.75
C PHE A 129 7.58 16.95 5.80
N VAL A 130 7.16 17.15 4.54
CA VAL A 130 7.22 16.13 3.48
C VAL A 130 8.66 15.66 3.26
N ARG A 131 9.62 16.58 3.25
CA ARG A 131 11.04 16.27 3.04
C ARG A 131 11.65 15.52 4.23
N ASP A 132 11.39 15.99 5.45
CA ASP A 132 11.95 15.43 6.69
C ASP A 132 11.43 14.00 6.92
N ASN A 133 10.14 13.78 6.67
CA ASN A 133 9.49 12.46 6.78
C ASN A 133 9.56 11.61 5.50
N LYS A 134 10.23 12.10 4.44
CA LYS A 134 10.36 11.43 3.12
C LYS A 134 9.02 10.95 2.56
N LEU A 135 7.99 11.77 2.69
CA LEU A 135 6.62 11.44 2.27
C LEU A 135 6.53 11.39 0.75
N ARG A 136 5.73 10.46 0.25
CA ARG A 136 5.28 10.48 -1.14
C ARG A 136 4.05 11.37 -1.25
N ILE A 137 4.12 12.37 -2.11
CA ILE A 137 2.98 13.23 -2.43
C ILE A 137 2.12 12.57 -3.51
N LEU A 138 0.82 12.47 -3.26
CA LEU A 138 -0.12 11.70 -4.06
C LEU A 138 -1.35 12.55 -4.44
N THR A 139 -1.88 12.29 -5.62
CA THR A 139 -3.16 12.79 -6.10
C THR A 139 -4.08 11.61 -6.36
N TYR A 140 -5.36 11.74 -5.98
CA TYR A 140 -6.34 10.69 -6.19
C TYR A 140 -6.65 10.56 -7.69
N GLY A 141 -6.44 9.36 -8.23
CA GLY A 141 -6.64 9.03 -9.64
C GLY A 141 -8.00 8.38 -9.95
N GLY A 142 -8.84 8.17 -8.94
CA GLY A 142 -10.07 7.38 -9.04
C GLY A 142 -9.88 5.91 -8.63
N ALA A 143 -10.97 5.27 -8.21
CA ALA A 143 -11.02 3.83 -7.90
C ALA A 143 -9.91 3.34 -6.93
N LEU A 144 -9.67 4.10 -5.85
CA LEU A 144 -8.61 3.84 -4.86
C LEU A 144 -7.18 3.82 -5.40
N THR A 145 -6.96 4.36 -6.60
CA THR A 145 -5.62 4.51 -7.18
C THR A 145 -5.04 5.89 -6.89
N PHE A 146 -3.73 5.93 -6.66
CA PHE A 146 -2.99 7.17 -6.48
C PHE A 146 -1.99 7.38 -7.60
N ARG A 147 -1.76 8.64 -7.96
CA ARG A 147 -0.71 9.09 -8.87
C ARG A 147 0.27 9.99 -8.12
N PRO A 148 1.57 9.98 -8.46
CA PRO A 148 2.51 10.95 -7.92
C PRO A 148 2.05 12.39 -8.25
N ALA A 149 2.04 13.27 -7.25
CA ALA A 149 1.80 14.69 -7.44
C ALA A 149 3.11 15.41 -7.83
N ILE A 150 2.99 16.53 -8.54
CA ILE A 150 4.14 17.36 -8.93
C ILE A 150 4.61 18.20 -7.74
N ASP A 151 3.67 18.83 -7.04
CA ASP A 151 3.92 19.73 -5.93
C ASP A 151 3.10 19.38 -4.69
N VAL A 152 3.59 19.80 -3.52
CA VAL A 152 2.89 19.63 -2.23
C VAL A 152 1.51 20.31 -2.25
N LYS A 153 1.37 21.43 -2.99
CA LYS A 153 0.08 22.12 -3.14
C LYS A 153 -0.95 21.32 -3.94
N ASP A 154 -0.50 20.66 -5.00
CA ASP A 154 -1.37 19.93 -5.93
C ASP A 154 -1.64 18.50 -5.45
N SER A 155 -0.94 18.06 -4.40
CA SER A 155 -1.17 16.78 -3.76
C SER A 155 -2.48 16.78 -2.97
N GLY A 156 -3.26 15.71 -3.09
CA GLY A 156 -4.45 15.49 -2.27
C GLY A 156 -4.14 14.70 -1.00
N TYR A 157 -3.13 13.84 -1.04
CA TYR A 157 -2.79 12.89 0.00
C TYR A 157 -1.27 12.74 0.13
N TRP A 158 -0.79 12.42 1.32
CA TRP A 158 0.61 12.12 1.59
C TRP A 158 0.74 10.71 2.14
N ALA A 159 1.74 9.98 1.67
CA ALA A 159 2.01 8.62 2.10
C ALA A 159 3.36 8.51 2.81
N PHE A 160 3.32 8.07 4.06
CA PHE A 160 4.46 7.73 4.89
C PHE A 160 4.77 6.24 4.75
N LYS A 161 6.04 5.89 4.51
CA LYS A 161 6.47 4.49 4.36
C LYS A 161 6.65 3.86 5.74
N CYS A 162 5.85 2.84 6.05
CA CYS A 162 5.91 2.12 7.33
C CYS A 162 6.84 0.92 7.22
N ASP A 163 6.51 -0.01 6.31
CA ASP A 163 7.28 -1.23 6.05
C ASP A 163 7.74 -1.30 4.58
N LEU A 164 8.19 -2.47 4.12
CA LEU A 164 8.66 -2.69 2.75
C LEU A 164 7.61 -2.28 1.70
N ASP A 165 6.37 -2.70 1.89
CA ASP A 165 5.30 -2.45 0.92
C ASP A 165 4.11 -1.70 1.53
N GLU A 166 4.14 -1.42 2.84
CA GLU A 166 3.06 -0.75 3.56
C GLU A 166 3.30 0.77 3.71
N TYR A 167 2.24 1.53 3.46
CA TYR A 167 2.21 2.98 3.54
C TYR A 167 1.02 3.47 4.37
N ALA A 168 1.29 4.40 5.29
CA ALA A 168 0.28 5.16 6.00
C ALA A 168 -0.06 6.42 5.21
N VAL A 169 -1.30 6.52 4.74
CA VAL A 169 -1.80 7.62 3.92
C VAL A 169 -2.65 8.56 4.76
N VAL A 170 -2.36 9.85 4.65
CA VAL A 170 -3.08 10.95 5.31
C VAL A 170 -3.50 12.00 4.29
N PRO A 171 -4.60 12.74 4.52
CA PRO A 171 -5.00 13.82 3.62
C PRO A 171 -4.01 14.98 3.66
N ASN A 172 -3.94 15.78 2.60
CA ASN A 172 -3.17 17.02 2.61
C ASN A 172 -3.88 18.07 3.48
N PRO A 173 -3.27 18.55 4.58
CA PRO A 173 -3.90 19.51 5.48
C PRO A 173 -4.07 20.91 4.86
N MET A 174 -3.45 21.19 3.70
CA MET A 174 -3.65 22.44 2.96
C MET A 174 -5.02 22.50 2.27
N ASN A 175 -5.57 21.36 1.88
CA ASN A 175 -6.77 21.30 1.06
C ASN A 175 -7.99 21.19 1.96
N PRO A 176 -8.95 22.13 1.91
CA PRO A 176 -10.17 22.01 2.69
C PRO A 176 -10.99 20.80 2.23
N CYS A 177 -11.69 20.15 3.17
CA CYS A 177 -12.65 19.11 2.85
C CYS A 177 -13.97 19.79 2.50
N ASP A 178 -14.25 19.87 1.21
CA ASP A 178 -15.53 20.27 0.65
C ASP A 178 -16.34 19.06 0.18
N GLU A 179 -17.56 19.31 -0.31
CA GLU A 179 -18.46 18.27 -0.80
C GLU A 179 -17.85 17.52 -2.00
N GLU A 180 -17.10 18.22 -2.85
CA GLU A 180 -16.46 17.65 -4.03
C GLU A 180 -15.34 16.67 -3.65
N LEU A 181 -14.43 17.06 -2.75
CA LEU A 181 -13.37 16.19 -2.25
C LEU A 181 -13.94 14.99 -1.47
N HIS A 182 -15.01 15.22 -0.70
CA HIS A 182 -15.69 14.16 0.03
C HIS A 182 -16.35 13.12 -0.89
N ALA A 183 -17.11 13.58 -1.91
CA ALA A 183 -17.89 12.71 -2.79
C ALA A 183 -17.07 12.10 -3.93
N HIS A 184 -16.15 12.85 -4.52
CA HIS A 184 -15.39 12.48 -5.73
C HIS A 184 -13.88 12.40 -5.53
N GLY A 185 -13.34 12.97 -4.44
CA GLY A 185 -11.91 12.97 -4.13
C GLY A 185 -11.40 11.70 -3.43
N GLY A 186 -12.22 10.64 -3.34
CA GLY A 186 -11.87 9.39 -2.69
C GLY A 186 -11.94 9.43 -1.16
N MET A 187 -12.27 10.57 -0.54
CA MET A 187 -12.16 10.72 0.91
C MET A 187 -13.09 9.78 1.67
N ARG A 188 -14.34 9.61 1.21
CA ARG A 188 -15.32 8.66 1.79
C ARG A 188 -14.96 7.18 1.60
N GLU A 189 -14.12 6.88 0.62
CA GLU A 189 -13.71 5.51 0.27
C GLU A 189 -12.48 5.09 1.06
N ILE A 190 -11.61 6.06 1.35
CA ILE A 190 -10.31 5.84 2.01
C ILE A 190 -10.43 6.03 3.53
N PHE A 191 -11.31 6.93 3.98
CA PHE A 191 -11.41 7.34 5.38
C PHE A 191 -12.86 7.25 5.91
N ALA A 192 -12.98 6.84 7.16
CA ALA A 192 -14.16 7.05 7.97
C ALA A 192 -14.11 8.49 8.53
N LEU A 193 -15.11 9.29 8.16
CA LEU A 193 -15.18 10.73 8.43
C LEU A 193 -16.50 11.06 9.13
N ASN A 194 -16.49 12.02 10.06
CA ASN A 194 -17.69 12.65 10.62
C ASN A 194 -18.20 13.82 9.74
N TYR A 195 -18.11 13.68 8.41
CA TYR A 195 -18.51 14.74 7.49
C TYR A 195 -20.02 15.02 7.58
N GLN A 196 -20.36 16.30 7.60
CA GLN A 196 -21.71 16.83 7.39
C GLN A 196 -21.63 17.93 6.34
N GLU A 197 -22.73 18.27 5.67
CA GLU A 197 -22.76 19.34 4.66
C GLU A 197 -22.03 20.61 5.15
N GLY A 198 -21.06 21.07 4.35
CA GLY A 198 -20.20 22.22 4.68
C GLY A 198 -18.76 22.07 4.23
N VAL A 199 -17.93 23.05 4.61
CA VAL A 199 -16.49 23.11 4.30
C VAL A 199 -15.69 23.03 5.58
N TYR A 200 -14.80 22.04 5.68
CA TYR A 200 -13.93 21.82 6.84
C TYR A 200 -12.50 22.17 6.50
N LYS A 201 -11.83 22.92 7.39
CA LYS A 201 -10.45 23.41 7.17
C LYS A 201 -9.44 22.73 8.09
N LYS A 202 -9.89 21.88 9.00
CA LYS A 202 -9.03 21.19 9.95
C LYS A 202 -9.35 19.70 9.95
N TYR A 203 -8.29 18.93 9.82
CA TYR A 203 -8.28 17.48 9.94
C TYR A 203 -7.63 17.11 11.26
N PHE A 204 -8.21 16.13 11.94
CA PHE A 204 -7.60 15.45 13.06
C PHE A 204 -7.58 13.96 12.74
N VAL A 205 -6.40 13.43 12.41
CA VAL A 205 -6.24 12.04 12.01
C VAL A 205 -6.07 11.21 13.26
N LYS A 206 -7.01 10.29 13.52
CA LYS A 206 -6.89 9.30 14.60
C LYS A 206 -6.17 8.05 14.13
N LEU A 207 -6.46 7.61 12.91
CA LEU A 207 -5.82 6.47 12.26
C LEU A 207 -5.53 6.81 10.80
N PRO A 208 -4.31 6.57 10.30
CA PRO A 208 -4.03 6.69 8.88
C PRO A 208 -4.77 5.61 8.09
N ALA A 209 -5.01 5.86 6.81
CA ALA A 209 -5.42 4.78 5.91
C ALA A 209 -4.18 3.98 5.51
N LEU A 210 -4.22 2.66 5.73
CA LEU A 210 -3.09 1.79 5.41
C LEU A 210 -3.26 1.21 4.02
N PHE A 211 -2.24 1.39 3.20
CA PHE A 211 -2.17 0.85 1.85
C PHE A 211 -0.95 -0.02 1.66
N ASN A 212 -1.11 -1.07 0.86
CA ASN A 212 0.02 -1.81 0.30
C ASN A 212 0.27 -1.36 -1.14
N LEU A 213 1.54 -1.19 -1.50
CA LEU A 213 1.97 -0.94 -2.87
C LEU A 213 2.57 -2.23 -3.44
N ASP A 214 1.87 -2.82 -4.41
CA ASP A 214 2.35 -4.04 -5.07
C ASP A 214 3.53 -3.75 -6.02
N VAL A 215 4.23 -4.81 -6.45
CA VAL A 215 5.37 -4.75 -7.38
C VAL A 215 4.99 -4.13 -8.72
N GLU A 216 3.72 -4.27 -9.14
CA GLU A 216 3.16 -3.62 -10.33
C GLU A 216 2.86 -2.12 -10.14
N GLY A 217 3.05 -1.58 -8.93
CA GLY A 217 2.76 -0.18 -8.58
C GLY A 217 1.28 0.09 -8.25
N THR A 218 0.49 -0.96 -8.05
CA THR A 218 -0.94 -0.85 -7.71
C THR A 218 -1.12 -0.63 -6.21
N TRP A 219 -1.86 0.42 -5.85
CA TRP A 219 -2.23 0.72 -4.46
C TRP A 219 -3.43 -0.13 -4.05
N GLN A 220 -3.30 -0.88 -2.96
CA GLN A 220 -4.37 -1.69 -2.38
C GLN A 220 -4.69 -1.22 -0.97
N LEU A 221 -5.94 -0.83 -0.73
CA LEU A 221 -6.39 -0.43 0.60
C LEU A 221 -6.44 -1.65 1.52
N LYS A 222 -5.61 -1.65 2.57
CA LYS A 222 -5.57 -2.70 3.59
C LYS A 222 -6.54 -2.39 4.73
N SER A 223 -6.53 -1.15 5.20
CA SER A 223 -7.44 -0.68 6.24
C SER A 223 -7.83 0.77 5.98
N PRO A 224 -9.13 1.12 6.06
CA PRO A 224 -9.54 2.51 6.00
C PRO A 224 -8.99 3.29 7.20
N GLY A 225 -8.71 4.58 6.99
CA GLY A 225 -8.29 5.49 8.05
C GLY A 225 -9.47 6.09 8.79
N VAL A 226 -9.22 6.80 9.88
CA VAL A 226 -10.23 7.52 10.65
C VAL A 226 -9.78 8.97 10.82
N VAL A 227 -10.55 9.90 10.27
CA VAL A 227 -10.28 11.34 10.37
C VAL A 227 -11.49 12.07 10.90
N ASN A 228 -11.27 12.87 11.93
CA ASN A 228 -12.25 13.80 12.43
C ASN A 228 -12.07 15.16 11.77
N LEU A 229 -13.17 15.69 11.26
CA LEU A 229 -13.27 17.02 10.68
C LEU A 229 -13.83 17.98 11.74
N GLU A 230 -13.13 19.10 11.95
CA GLU A 230 -13.60 20.18 12.82
C GLU A 230 -14.13 21.33 11.97
N ARG A 231 -15.42 21.67 12.17
CA ARG A 231 -16.05 22.82 11.50
C ARG A 231 -15.50 24.09 12.15
N LYS A 232 -15.06 25.05 11.32
CA LYS A 232 -14.59 26.36 11.80
C LYS A 232 -15.76 27.27 12.13
#